data_AF-A0A202F7Q6-F1
#
_entry.id   AF-A0A202F7Q6-F1
#
_cell.length_a   1.000
_cell.length_b   1.000
_cell.length_c   1.000
_cell.angle_alpha   90.00
_cell.angle_beta   90.00
_cell.angle_gamma   90.00
#
_symmetry.space_group_name_H-M   'P 1'
#
loop_
_entity.id
_entity.type
_entity.pdbx_description
1 polymer ?
#
loop_
_entity_poly.entity_id
_entity_poly.type
_entity_poly.pdbx_seq_one_letter_code
_entity_poly.pdbx_strand_id
1 'polypeptide(L)'
;MTKLTKIEKAYNKWWLSRFDSNNYKTICLYNGNEKVQEYTTANKRYSDQEDAASAFWVIDRMGLKVTCIAVDGKKFTRYKGRLIRVLG
;
A
#
# COMPACT_ATOMS: atom_id res chain seq x y z
N MET A 1 -6.45 31.73 14.02
CA MET A 1 -6.67 30.29 13.75
C MET A 1 -8.05 29.91 14.26
N THR A 2 -8.94 29.47 13.37
CA THR A 2 -10.29 28.99 13.73
C THR A 2 -10.20 27.67 14.47
N LYS A 3 -10.93 27.52 15.59
CA LYS A 3 -10.99 26.26 16.34
C LYS A 3 -11.80 25.23 15.53
N LEU A 4 -11.25 24.03 15.37
CA LEU A 4 -11.97 22.90 14.77
C LEU A 4 -13.27 22.59 15.54
N THR A 5 -14.33 22.30 14.78
CA THR A 5 -15.61 21.80 15.29
C THR A 5 -15.47 20.40 15.90
N LYS A 6 -16.49 19.95 16.65
CA LYS A 6 -16.49 18.59 17.23
C LYS A 6 -16.44 17.50 16.14
N ILE A 7 -17.13 17.71 15.02
CA ILE A 7 -17.20 16.77 13.90
C ILE A 7 -15.83 16.64 13.25
N GLU A 8 -15.16 17.76 12.94
CA GLU A 8 -13.82 17.75 12.35
C GLU A 8 -12.78 17.10 13.28
N LYS A 9 -12.88 17.34 14.60
CA LYS A 9 -12.01 16.66 15.57
C LYS A 9 -12.23 15.15 15.60
N ALA A 10 -13.48 14.71 15.56
CA ALA A 10 -13.80 13.28 15.53
C ALA A 10 -13.31 12.64 14.23
N TYR A 11 -13.51 13.29 13.09
CA TYR A 11 -13.00 12.86 11.81
C TYR A 11 -11.48 12.77 11.79
N ASN A 12 -10.78 13.82 12.25
CA ASN A 12 -9.32 13.82 12.32
C ASN A 12 -8.79 12.72 13.25
N LYS A 13 -9.43 12.50 14.39
CA LYS A 13 -9.07 11.41 15.31
C LYS A 13 -9.26 10.05 14.65
N TRP A 14 -10.37 9.84 13.95
CA TRP A 14 -10.65 8.62 13.20
C TRP A 14 -9.66 8.41 12.04
N TRP A 15 -9.31 9.46 11.30
CA TRP A 15 -8.34 9.42 10.21
C TRP A 15 -6.95 9.07 10.74
N LEU A 16 -6.46 9.82 11.74
CA LEU A 16 -5.16 9.60 12.36
C LEU A 16 -5.04 8.23 13.02
N SER A 17 -6.13 7.66 13.56
CA SER A 17 -6.10 6.31 14.15
C SER A 17 -5.75 5.19 13.16
N ARG A 18 -5.88 5.45 11.85
CA ARG A 18 -5.50 4.52 10.77
C ARG A 18 -4.06 4.69 10.31
N PHE A 19 -3.42 5.79 10.70
CA PHE A 19 -2.01 6.03 10.44
C PHE A 19 -1.19 5.36 11.53
N ASP A 20 -0.20 4.57 11.13
CA ASP A 20 0.88 4.13 12.00
C ASP A 20 2.03 5.13 11.87
N SER A 21 2.17 6.00 12.87
CA SER A 21 3.25 6.99 12.91
C SER A 21 4.62 6.38 13.16
N ASN A 22 4.68 5.12 13.57
CA ASN A 22 5.90 4.44 14.01
C ASN A 22 6.37 3.39 13.00
N ASN A 23 5.44 2.80 12.22
CA ASN A 23 5.76 1.79 11.21
C ASN A 23 5.29 2.25 9.83
N TYR A 24 6.25 2.72 9.04
CA TYR A 24 6.05 2.97 7.61
C TYR A 24 6.46 1.71 6.87
N LYS A 25 5.53 1.13 6.10
CA LYS A 25 5.85 0.03 5.20
C LYS A 25 6.42 0.58 3.91
N THR A 26 7.38 -0.12 3.34
CA THR A 26 7.94 0.18 2.02
C THR A 26 7.28 -0.70 0.96
N ILE A 27 6.77 -0.08 -0.09
CA ILE A 27 6.19 -0.74 -1.26
C ILE A 27 7.09 -0.52 -2.47
N CYS A 28 7.56 -1.61 -3.07
CA CYS A 28 8.38 -1.60 -4.27
C CYS A 28 7.62 -2.24 -5.43
N LEU A 29 7.58 -1.56 -6.58
CA LEU A 29 6.96 -2.03 -7.81
C LEU A 29 8.04 -2.57 -8.75
N TYR A 30 7.81 -3.75 -9.32
CA TYR A 30 8.76 -4.40 -10.23
C TYR A 30 8.12 -4.74 -11.56
N ASN A 31 8.88 -4.55 -12.64
CA ASN A 31 8.58 -5.09 -13.96
C ASN A 31 9.67 -6.10 -14.33
N GLY A 32 9.34 -7.39 -14.31
CA GLY A 32 10.34 -8.45 -14.27
C GLY A 32 11.21 -8.36 -13.00
N ASN A 33 12.51 -8.21 -13.20
CA ASN A 33 13.50 -8.06 -12.12
C ASN A 33 13.88 -6.60 -11.84
N GLU A 34 13.36 -5.66 -12.64
CA GLU A 34 13.69 -4.24 -12.51
C GLU A 34 12.75 -3.56 -11.52
N LYS A 35 13.31 -2.83 -10.55
CA LYS A 35 12.55 -2.00 -9.63
C LYS A 35 12.18 -0.70 -10.34
N VAL A 36 10.89 -0.52 -10.62
CA VAL A 36 10.36 0.64 -11.34
C VAL A 36 10.08 1.80 -10.40
N GLN A 37 9.58 1.51 -9.20
CA GLN A 37 9.22 2.53 -8.23
C GLN A 37 9.28 2.00 -6.80
N GLU A 38 9.54 2.89 -5.85
CA GLU A 38 9.48 2.64 -4.41
C GLU A 38 8.76 3.80 -3.73
N TYR A 39 7.88 3.48 -2.77
CA TYR A 39 7.20 4.48 -1.95
C TYR A 39 6.85 3.88 -0.59
N THR A 40 6.55 4.73 0.39
CA THR A 40 6.16 4.30 1.74
C THR A 40 4.68 4.53 2.00
N THR A 41 4.10 3.69 2.86
CA THR A 41 2.73 3.84 3.37
C THR A 41 2.72 3.70 4.88
N ALA A 42 1.92 4.53 5.55
CA ALA A 42 1.76 4.53 7.00
C ALA A 42 0.46 3.84 7.43
N ASN A 43 -0.02 2.84 6.67
CA ASN A 43 -1.31 2.24 6.96
C ASN A 43 -1.20 1.21 8.09
N LYS A 44 -1.90 1.46 9.20
CA LYS A 44 -1.92 0.58 10.37
C LYS A 44 -2.82 -0.65 10.20
N ARG A 45 -3.86 -0.55 9.36
CA ARG A 45 -4.95 -1.53 9.32
C ARG A 45 -4.73 -2.64 8.31
N TYR A 46 -4.11 -2.33 7.18
CA TYR A 46 -4.00 -3.28 6.08
C TYR A 46 -2.84 -4.25 6.30
N SER A 47 -3.09 -5.51 5.98
CA SER A 47 -2.06 -6.52 5.84
C SER A 47 -1.22 -6.23 4.59
N ASP A 48 0.00 -6.79 4.55
CA ASP A 48 0.90 -6.63 3.40
C ASP A 48 0.28 -7.12 2.09
N GLN A 49 -0.58 -8.14 2.19
CA GLN A 49 -1.33 -8.67 1.05
C GLN A 49 -2.41 -7.68 0.57
N GLU A 50 -3.12 -7.01 1.48
CA GLU A 50 -4.10 -5.96 1.13
C GLU A 50 -3.42 -4.74 0.52
N ASP A 51 -2.27 -4.32 1.06
CA ASP A 51 -1.47 -3.24 0.50
C ASP A 51 -0.98 -3.59 -0.92
N ALA A 52 -0.50 -4.82 -1.14
CA ALA A 52 -0.12 -5.30 -2.47
C ALA A 52 -1.32 -5.38 -3.42
N ALA A 53 -2.49 -5.84 -2.95
CA ALA A 53 -3.71 -5.90 -3.77
C ALA A 53 -4.16 -4.50 -4.21
N SER A 54 -4.12 -3.54 -3.28
CA SER A 54 -4.44 -2.13 -3.54
C SER A 54 -3.48 -1.52 -4.55
N ALA A 55 -2.17 -1.75 -4.39
CA ALA A 55 -1.16 -1.27 -5.32
C ALA A 55 -1.39 -1.83 -6.73
N PHE A 56 -1.66 -3.14 -6.86
CA PHE A 56 -2.01 -3.73 -8.16
C PHE A 56 -3.27 -3.10 -8.78
N TRP A 57 -4.30 -2.82 -7.97
CA TRP A 57 -5.52 -2.17 -8.47
C TRP A 57 -5.24 -0.78 -9.04
N VAL A 58 -4.39 0.01 -8.38
CA VAL A 58 -3.99 1.35 -8.89
C VAL A 58 -3.19 1.22 -10.18
N ILE A 59 -2.23 0.29 -10.23
CA ILE A 59 -1.40 0.04 -11.41
C ILE A 59 -2.25 -0.34 -12.62
N ASP A 60 -3.25 -1.22 -12.44
CA ASP A 60 -4.17 -1.61 -13.50
C ASP A 60 -4.93 -0.39 -14.05
N ARG A 61 -5.38 0.50 -13.16
CA ARG A 61 -6.08 1.75 -13.54
C ARG A 61 -5.19 2.73 -14.28
N MET A 62 -3.89 2.73 -13.97
CA MET A 62 -2.89 3.59 -14.60
C MET A 62 -2.34 3.01 -15.92
N GLY A 63 -2.68 1.76 -16.26
CA GLY A 63 -2.15 1.10 -17.45
C GLY A 63 -0.65 0.79 -17.38
N LEU A 64 -0.09 0.70 -16.17
CA LEU A 64 1.32 0.40 -15.95
C LEU A 64 1.56 -1.11 -15.98
N LYS A 65 2.71 -1.54 -16.52
CA LYS A 65 3.13 -2.94 -16.48
C LYS A 65 3.97 -3.20 -15.24
N VAL A 66 3.35 -3.78 -14.22
CA VAL A 66 4.03 -4.28 -13.01
C VAL A 66 3.73 -5.76 -12.88
N THR A 67 4.78 -6.57 -12.73
CA THR A 67 4.69 -8.03 -12.61
C THR A 67 4.77 -8.50 -11.17
N CYS A 68 5.37 -7.70 -10.28
CA CYS A 68 5.57 -8.06 -8.88
C CYS A 68 5.55 -6.81 -8.00
N ILE A 69 5.00 -6.93 -6.80
CA ILE A 69 4.97 -5.89 -5.79
C ILE A 69 5.59 -6.47 -4.52
N ALA A 70 6.59 -5.80 -3.96
CA ALA A 70 7.12 -6.14 -2.65
C ALA A 70 6.59 -5.18 -1.59
N VAL A 71 6.12 -5.70 -0.45
CA VAL A 71 5.74 -4.93 0.73
C VAL A 71 6.63 -5.38 1.87
N ASP A 72 7.47 -4.48 2.39
CA ASP A 72 8.51 -4.78 3.38
C ASP A 72 9.37 -6.01 3.00
N GLY A 73 9.75 -6.08 1.72
CA GLY A 73 10.52 -7.18 1.16
C GLY A 73 9.73 -8.46 0.83
N LYS A 74 8.47 -8.58 1.26
CA LYS A 74 7.60 -9.73 0.91
C LYS A 74 7.05 -9.52 -0.49
N LYS A 75 7.39 -10.38 -1.43
CA LYS A 75 6.98 -10.29 -2.85
C LYS A 75 5.61 -10.92 -3.09
N PHE A 76 4.80 -10.23 -3.89
CA PHE A 76 3.48 -10.66 -4.30
C PHE A 76 3.32 -10.51 -5.82
N THR A 77 2.67 -11.47 -6.45
CA THR A 77 2.32 -11.43 -7.88
C THR A 77 0.89 -11.90 -8.10
N ARG A 78 0.36 -11.62 -9.29
CA ARG A 78 -0.94 -12.13 -9.70
C ARG A 78 -0.76 -13.37 -10.57
N TYR A 79 -1.33 -14.48 -10.14
CA TYR A 79 -1.39 -15.72 -10.91
C TYR A 79 -2.84 -16.15 -11.08
N LYS A 80 -3.29 -16.30 -12.33
CA LYS A 80 -4.69 -16.65 -12.68
C LYS A 80 -5.72 -15.76 -11.97
N GLY A 81 -5.46 -14.45 -11.92
CA GLY A 81 -6.34 -13.46 -11.28
C GLY A 81 -6.32 -13.44 -9.75
N ARG A 82 -5.53 -14.29 -9.10
CA ARG A 82 -5.37 -14.31 -7.65
C ARG A 82 -4.03 -13.71 -7.24
N LEU A 83 -4.04 -12.92 -6.17
CA LEU A 83 -2.80 -12.45 -5.54
C LEU A 83 -2.17 -13.60 -4.75
N ILE A 84 -0.93 -13.92 -5.05
CA ILE A 84 -0.15 -14.94 -4.36
C ILE A 84 1.14 -14.31 -3.82
N ARG A 85 1.59 -14.79 -2.66
CA ARG A 85 2.93 -14.48 -2.15
C ARG A 85 3.95 -15.36 -2.86
N VAL A 86 5.03 -14.75 -3.33
CA VAL A 86 6.15 -15.45 -3.95
C VAL A 86 7.27 -15.51 -2.92
N LEU A 87 7.74 -16.72 -2.61
CA LEU A 87 8.99 -16.90 -1.87
C LEU A 87 10.11 -16.57 -2.85
N GLY A 88 10.85 -15.51 -2.57
CA GLY A 88 12.02 -15.08 -3.31
C GLY A 88 13.20 -14.94 -2.38
#